data_AF-A0A6M3XBT4-F1
#
_entry.id   AF-A0A6M3XBT4-F1
#
_cell.length_a   1.000
_cell.length_b   1.000
_cell.length_c   1.000
_cell.angle_alpha   90.00
_cell.angle_beta   90.00
_cell.angle_gamma   90.00
#
_symmetry.space_group_name_H-M   'P 1'
#
loop_
_entity.id
_entity.type
_entity.pdbx_description
1 polymer ?
#
loop_
_entity_poly.entity_id
_entity_poly.type
_entity_poly.pdbx_seq_one_letter_code
_entity_poly.pdbx_strand_id
1 'polypeptide(L)'
;MVCATCSALRHEISQLKEEISEWQAWAEEERGAAVDDQRLAHWRSLFGGRGAAPVLTLMALADRPGRLITARAVIEATRIGSVKETDDVQCRDMATTRICQLRDVLRTLAGDGRLPDVFGARRAGIDTVWGQGWMMTAENAAAVRALAGEA
;
A
#
# COMPACT_ATOMS: atom_id res chain seq x y z
N MET A 1 31.36 -8.45 -35.22
CA MET A 1 30.90 -9.66 -34.51
C MET A 1 30.70 -9.27 -33.05
N VAL A 2 29.47 -9.26 -32.54
CA VAL A 2 29.18 -8.84 -31.15
C VAL A 2 29.35 -10.06 -30.24
N CYS A 3 30.16 -9.93 -29.18
CA CYS A 3 30.40 -11.00 -28.21
C CYS A 3 29.07 -11.46 -27.56
N ALA A 4 28.91 -12.77 -27.35
CA ALA A 4 27.72 -13.37 -26.75
C ALA A 4 27.35 -12.71 -25.41
N THR A 5 28.34 -12.34 -24.60
CA THR A 5 28.17 -11.60 -23.33
C THR A 5 27.56 -10.22 -23.55
N CYS A 6 27.97 -9.49 -24.59
CA CYS A 6 27.39 -8.19 -24.92
C CYS A 6 25.94 -8.31 -25.42
N SER A 7 25.59 -9.43 -26.06
CA SER A 7 24.21 -9.72 -26.46
C SER A 7 23.33 -10.02 -25.26
N ALA A 8 23.82 -10.82 -24.31
CA ALA A 8 23.12 -11.15 -23.07
C ALA A 8 22.85 -9.91 -22.21
N LEU A 9 23.87 -9.07 -21.99
CA LEU A 9 23.73 -7.82 -21.22
C LEU A 9 22.75 -6.84 -21.87
N ARG A 10 22.71 -6.75 -23.20
CA ARG A 10 21.73 -5.90 -23.89
C ARG A 10 20.31 -6.39 -23.72
N HIS A 11 20.12 -7.71 -23.70
CA HIS A 11 18.81 -8.30 -23.46
C HIS A 11 18.32 -8.02 -22.04
N GLU A 12 19.20 -8.21 -21.06
CA GLU A 12 18.92 -7.95 -19.65
C GLU A 12 18.62 -6.47 -19.37
N ILE A 13 19.38 -5.54 -19.98
CA ILE A 13 19.10 -4.10 -19.93
C ILE A 13 17.74 -3.77 -20.57
N SER A 14 17.36 -4.46 -21.65
CA SER A 14 16.07 -4.24 -22.30
C SER A 14 14.91 -4.68 -21.41
N GLN A 15 15.03 -5.85 -20.77
CA GLN A 15 14.02 -6.36 -19.84
C GLN A 15 13.86 -5.43 -18.62
N LEU A 16 14.98 -4.98 -18.03
CA LEU A 16 14.94 -4.04 -16.91
C LEU A 16 14.32 -2.69 -17.29
N LYS A 17 14.55 -2.22 -18.52
CA LYS A 17 13.91 -0.98 -19.01
C LYS A 17 12.41 -1.14 -19.21
N GLU A 18 11.97 -2.30 -19.65
CA GLU A 18 10.55 -2.62 -19.80
C GLU A 18 9.86 -2.65 -18.44
N GLU A 19 10.45 -3.35 -17.46
CA GLU A 19 9.99 -3.31 -16.06
C GLU A 19 9.92 -1.88 -15.53
N ILE A 20 10.98 -1.07 -15.69
CA ILE A 20 10.99 0.32 -15.23
C ILE A 20 9.89 1.14 -15.91
N SER A 21 9.63 0.93 -17.20
CA SER A 21 8.58 1.63 -17.94
C SER A 21 7.18 1.24 -17.45
N GLU A 22 6.96 -0.03 -17.12
CA GLU A 22 5.71 -0.49 -16.52
C GLU A 22 5.50 0.12 -15.14
N TRP A 23 6.55 0.19 -14.31
CA TRP A 23 6.54 0.87 -13.02
C TRP A 23 6.25 2.37 -13.15
N GLN A 24 6.78 3.04 -14.17
CA GLN A 24 6.55 4.46 -14.42
C GLN A 24 5.13 4.73 -14.92
N ALA A 25 4.63 3.95 -15.88
CA ALA A 25 3.25 4.05 -16.35
C ALA A 25 2.25 3.82 -15.21
N TRP A 26 2.54 2.84 -14.35
CA TRP A 26 1.78 2.60 -13.13
C TRP A 26 1.82 3.78 -12.15
N ALA A 27 2.99 4.41 -11.94
CA ALA A 27 3.11 5.58 -11.06
C ALA A 27 2.40 6.83 -11.63
N GLU A 28 2.21 6.89 -12.95
CA GLU A 28 1.41 7.91 -13.64
C GLU A 28 -0.09 7.64 -13.45
N GLU A 29 -0.54 6.39 -13.60
CA GLU A 29 -1.93 5.96 -13.34
C GLU A 29 -2.32 6.13 -11.86
N GLU A 30 -1.38 5.84 -10.95
CA GLU A 30 -1.55 6.01 -9.50
C GLU A 30 -1.65 7.49 -9.09
N ARG A 31 -0.99 8.40 -9.82
CA ARG A 31 -1.17 9.86 -9.67
C ARG A 31 -2.52 10.34 -10.21
N GLY A 32 -3.14 9.60 -11.14
CA GLY A 32 -4.43 9.92 -11.76
C GLY A 32 -5.64 9.31 -11.06
N ALA A 33 -5.45 8.29 -10.22
CA ALA A 33 -6.51 7.69 -9.41
C ALA A 33 -6.88 8.63 -8.25
N ALA A 34 -7.60 9.70 -8.55
CA ALA A 34 -8.36 10.42 -7.54
C ALA A 34 -9.23 9.39 -6.82
N VAL A 35 -8.90 9.07 -5.56
CA VAL A 35 -9.78 8.26 -4.73
C VAL A 35 -11.11 8.99 -4.72
N ASP A 36 -12.16 8.34 -5.22
CA ASP A 36 -13.51 8.89 -5.20
C ASP A 36 -13.81 9.35 -3.76
N ASP A 37 -14.09 10.64 -3.59
CA ASP A 37 -14.36 11.25 -2.29
C ASP A 37 -15.47 10.50 -1.55
N GLN A 38 -16.43 9.92 -2.29
CA GLN A 38 -17.49 9.09 -1.75
C GLN A 38 -16.94 7.75 -1.21
N ARG A 39 -16.04 7.10 -1.95
CA ARG A 39 -15.36 5.88 -1.52
C ARG A 39 -14.52 6.13 -0.27
N LEU A 40 -13.73 7.20 -0.26
CA LEU A 40 -12.94 7.59 0.92
C LEU A 40 -13.85 7.90 2.12
N ALA A 41 -14.94 8.63 1.92
CA ALA A 41 -15.90 8.92 2.99
C ALA A 41 -16.53 7.65 3.57
N HIS A 42 -16.86 6.68 2.71
CA HIS A 42 -17.40 5.38 3.12
C HIS A 42 -16.39 4.59 3.96
N TRP A 43 -15.17 4.41 3.47
CA TRP A 43 -14.13 3.73 4.23
C TRP A 43 -13.82 4.44 5.55
N ARG A 44 -13.85 5.77 5.57
CA ARG A 44 -13.68 6.55 6.79
C ARG A 44 -14.78 6.31 7.81
N SER A 45 -16.02 6.05 7.43
CA SER A 45 -17.07 5.77 8.41
C SER A 45 -16.90 4.40 9.07
N LEU A 46 -16.30 3.44 8.37
CA LEU A 46 -16.14 2.06 8.82
C LEU A 46 -14.88 1.82 9.64
N PHE A 47 -13.77 2.42 9.23
CA PHE A 47 -12.45 2.25 9.83
C PHE A 47 -12.04 3.46 10.69
N GLY A 48 -12.91 4.47 10.81
CA GLY A 48 -12.51 5.80 11.28
C GLY A 48 -12.72 6.09 12.75
N GLY A 49 -11.58 6.29 13.42
CA GLY A 49 -11.41 7.31 14.47
C GLY A 49 -10.15 8.20 14.30
N ARG A 50 -9.30 7.96 13.28
CA ARG A 50 -7.90 8.49 13.27
C ARG A 50 -7.47 9.29 12.02
N GLY A 51 -8.41 9.75 11.18
CA GLY A 51 -8.14 10.64 10.03
C GLY A 51 -8.06 9.95 8.67
N ALA A 52 -7.97 10.73 7.58
CA ALA A 52 -8.03 10.20 6.20
C ALA A 52 -6.77 9.43 5.78
N ALA A 53 -5.59 9.82 6.27
CA ALA A 53 -4.32 9.24 5.85
C ALA A 53 -4.17 7.73 6.16
N PRO A 54 -4.49 7.23 7.37
CA PRO A 54 -4.50 5.79 7.61
C PRO A 54 -5.47 5.05 6.68
N VAL A 55 -6.67 5.59 6.46
CA VAL A 55 -7.68 4.96 5.59
C VAL A 55 -7.20 4.84 4.15
N LEU A 56 -6.61 5.90 3.60
CA LEU A 56 -6.00 5.87 2.26
C LEU A 56 -4.87 4.83 2.17
N THR A 57 -4.09 4.67 3.23
CA THR A 57 -3.04 3.63 3.31
C THR A 57 -3.66 2.22 3.29
N LEU A 58 -4.78 2.02 4.00
CA LEU A 58 -5.49 0.74 4.02
C LEU A 58 -6.11 0.42 2.66
N MET A 59 -6.72 1.41 2.01
CA MET A 59 -7.26 1.27 0.65
C MET A 59 -6.15 0.86 -0.32
N ALA A 60 -4.98 1.51 -0.28
CA ALA A 60 -3.85 1.14 -1.13
C ALA A 60 -3.40 -0.32 -0.91
N LEU A 61 -3.32 -0.78 0.35
CA LEU A 61 -2.97 -2.17 0.68
C LEU A 61 -4.04 -3.17 0.20
N ALA A 62 -5.32 -2.82 0.33
CA ALA A 62 -6.44 -3.68 -0.02
C ALA A 62 -6.70 -3.74 -1.53
N ASP A 63 -6.44 -2.66 -2.26
CA ASP A 63 -6.58 -2.57 -3.72
C ASP A 63 -5.47 -3.35 -4.43
N ARG A 64 -4.34 -3.59 -3.76
CA ARG A 64 -3.18 -4.29 -4.33
C ARG A 64 -2.72 -5.46 -3.46
N PRO A 65 -3.54 -6.52 -3.34
CA PRO A 65 -3.18 -7.68 -2.54
C PRO A 65 -1.88 -8.32 -3.04
N GLY A 66 -1.03 -8.74 -2.10
CA GLY A 66 0.24 -9.40 -2.38
C GLY A 66 1.33 -8.46 -2.93
N ARG A 67 1.06 -7.16 -3.06
CA ARG A 67 2.06 -6.18 -3.48
C ARG A 67 2.65 -5.46 -2.27
N LEU A 68 3.95 -5.22 -2.36
CA LEU A 68 4.68 -4.41 -1.39
C LEU A 68 4.36 -2.93 -1.61
N ILE A 69 3.96 -2.24 -0.55
CA ILE A 69 3.81 -0.80 -0.51
C ILE A 69 4.95 -0.20 0.32
N THR A 70 5.73 0.66 -0.32
CA THR A 70 6.89 1.33 0.30
C THR A 70 6.45 2.45 1.24
N ALA A 71 7.35 2.88 2.13
CA ALA A 71 7.10 4.06 2.98
C ALA A 71 6.77 5.32 2.18
N ARG A 72 7.44 5.51 1.04
CA ARG A 72 7.18 6.63 0.13
C ARG A 72 5.76 6.55 -0.45
N ALA A 73 5.33 5.40 -0.94
CA ALA A 73 3.98 5.19 -1.48
C ALA A 73 2.90 5.44 -0.40
N VAL A 74 3.13 5.00 0.84
CA VAL A 74 2.24 5.32 1.98
C VAL A 74 2.14 6.84 2.20
N ILE A 75 3.22 7.59 2.03
CA ILE A 75 3.22 9.05 2.23
C ILE A 75 2.56 9.76 1.04
N GLU A 76 2.90 9.36 -0.18
CA GLU A 76 2.32 9.90 -1.42
C GLU A 76 0.80 9.69 -1.46
N ALA A 77 0.31 8.49 -1.14
CA ALA A 77 -1.13 8.16 -1.15
C ALA A 77 -1.98 8.97 -0.14
N THR A 78 -1.36 9.76 0.74
CA THR A 78 -2.03 10.40 1.88
C THR A 78 -1.80 11.90 1.97
N ARG A 79 -0.96 12.46 1.09
CA ARG A 79 -0.70 13.89 1.00
C ARG A 79 -1.38 14.43 -0.24
N ILE A 80 -1.85 15.66 -0.13
CA ILE A 80 -2.16 16.48 -1.30
C ILE A 80 -0.85 17.22 -1.63
N GLY A 81 -0.10 16.73 -2.62
CA GLY A 81 1.17 17.34 -3.09
C GLY A 81 2.34 16.37 -3.19
N SER A 82 3.42 16.79 -3.87
CA SER A 82 4.60 15.96 -4.14
C SER A 82 5.49 15.74 -2.90
N VAL A 83 6.11 14.56 -2.81
CA VAL A 83 7.09 14.22 -1.77
C VAL A 83 8.49 14.65 -2.25
N LYS A 84 9.22 15.42 -1.41
CA LYS A 84 10.62 15.76 -1.66
C LYS A 84 11.51 14.62 -1.17
N GLU A 85 12.52 14.25 -1.95
CA GLU A 85 13.45 13.13 -1.65
C GLU A 85 14.28 13.32 -0.36
N THR A 86 14.40 14.55 0.14
CA THR A 86 15.15 14.85 1.37
C THR A 86 14.45 14.42 2.67
N ASP A 87 13.20 13.95 2.59
CA ASP A 87 12.38 13.63 3.77
C ASP A 87 12.37 12.13 4.13
N ASP A 88 13.16 11.28 3.46
CA ASP A 88 13.03 9.80 3.52
C ASP A 88 13.02 9.19 4.94
N VAL A 89 13.81 9.73 5.87
CA VAL A 89 13.81 9.26 7.27
C VAL A 89 12.49 9.62 7.97
N GLN A 90 11.99 10.84 7.77
CA GLN A 90 10.68 11.28 8.30
C GLN A 90 9.53 10.52 7.62
N CYS A 91 9.66 10.20 6.34
CA CYS A 91 8.69 9.42 5.59
C CYS A 91 8.51 8.02 6.19
N ARG A 92 9.59 7.36 6.59
CA ARG A 92 9.52 6.01 7.18
C ARG A 92 8.84 5.99 8.55
N ASP A 93 9.13 6.95 9.41
CA ASP A 93 8.53 7.04 10.74
C ASP A 93 7.03 7.37 10.66
N MET A 94 6.67 8.29 9.76
CA MET A 94 5.26 8.63 9.50
C MET A 94 4.48 7.46 8.90
N ALA A 95 5.05 6.75 7.91
CA ALA A 95 4.43 5.57 7.33
C ALA A 95 4.22 4.47 8.37
N THR A 96 5.24 4.21 9.20
CA THR A 96 5.15 3.24 10.30
C THR A 96 4.05 3.62 11.28
N THR A 97 3.95 4.89 11.66
CA THR A 97 2.90 5.39 12.56
C THR A 97 1.51 5.10 12.01
N ARG A 98 1.28 5.34 10.71
CA ARG A 98 -0.01 5.08 10.07
C ARG A 98 -0.35 3.60 10.00
N ILE A 99 0.63 2.75 9.70
CA ILE A 99 0.43 1.30 9.71
C ILE A 99 0.11 0.81 11.12
N CYS A 100 0.79 1.32 12.16
CA CYS A 100 0.45 1.00 13.54
C CYS A 100 -0.98 1.44 13.89
N GLN A 101 -1.39 2.65 13.49
CA GLN A 101 -2.77 3.11 13.68
C GLN A 101 -3.79 2.22 12.98
N LEU A 102 -3.50 1.75 11.76
CA LEU A 102 -4.36 0.80 11.05
C LEU A 102 -4.43 -0.55 11.76
N ARG A 103 -3.30 -1.09 12.20
CA ARG A 103 -3.27 -2.35 12.94
C ARG A 103 -4.08 -2.28 14.22
N ASP A 104 -4.08 -1.15 14.92
CA ASP A 104 -4.95 -0.95 16.07
C ASP A 104 -6.43 -1.03 15.70
N VAL A 105 -6.85 -0.30 14.64
CA VAL A 105 -8.24 -0.31 14.17
C VAL A 105 -8.67 -1.70 13.73
N LEU A 106 -7.86 -2.38 12.92
CA LEU A 106 -8.16 -3.72 12.43
C LEU A 106 -8.27 -4.74 13.57
N ARG A 107 -7.43 -4.62 14.61
CA ARG A 107 -7.52 -5.45 15.82
C ARG A 107 -8.81 -5.19 16.59
N THR A 108 -9.20 -3.93 16.76
CA THR A 108 -10.48 -3.60 17.41
C THR A 108 -11.64 -4.21 16.62
N LEU A 109 -11.67 -4.04 15.31
CA LEU A 109 -12.72 -4.61 14.45
C LEU A 109 -12.77 -6.14 14.49
N ALA A 110 -11.62 -6.80 14.60
CA ALA A 110 -11.55 -8.24 14.80
C ALA A 110 -12.09 -8.66 16.19
N GLY A 111 -11.73 -7.92 17.24
CA GLY A 111 -12.26 -8.13 18.60
C GLY A 111 -13.79 -7.94 18.68
N ASP A 112 -14.34 -7.08 17.84
CA ASP A 112 -15.79 -6.86 17.68
C ASP A 112 -16.46 -7.92 16.77
N GLY A 113 -15.71 -8.89 16.24
CA GLY A 113 -16.20 -9.93 15.34
C GLY A 113 -16.53 -9.47 13.92
N ARG A 114 -16.08 -8.27 13.52
CA ARG A 114 -16.33 -7.69 12.18
C ARG A 114 -15.28 -8.08 11.15
N LEU A 115 -14.12 -8.56 11.59
CA LEU A 115 -13.04 -9.09 10.75
C LEU A 115 -12.61 -10.46 11.28
N PRO A 116 -11.99 -11.31 10.43
CA PRO A 116 -11.45 -12.60 10.85
C PRO A 116 -10.39 -12.48 11.96
N ASP A 117 -10.23 -13.55 12.76
CA ASP A 117 -9.32 -13.58 13.92
C ASP A 117 -7.85 -13.27 13.60
N VAL A 118 -7.41 -13.52 12.35
CA VAL A 118 -6.05 -13.17 11.88
C VAL A 118 -5.74 -11.67 12.05
N PHE A 119 -6.78 -10.82 12.01
CA PHE A 119 -6.66 -9.39 12.26
C PHE A 119 -6.49 -9.03 13.74
N GLY A 120 -6.80 -9.93 14.67
CA GLY A 120 -6.55 -9.77 16.11
C GLY A 120 -5.08 -9.92 16.50
N ALA A 121 -4.25 -10.52 15.64
CA ALA A 121 -2.82 -10.70 15.87
C ALA A 121 -2.04 -9.37 15.80
N ARG A 122 -0.80 -9.36 16.31
CA ARG A 122 0.08 -8.16 16.31
C ARG A 122 0.22 -7.49 14.92
N ARG A 123 0.20 -8.29 13.85
CA ARG A 123 0.34 -7.81 12.47
C ARG A 123 -0.98 -7.32 11.88
N ALA A 124 -2.11 -7.71 12.46
CA ALA A 124 -3.47 -7.35 12.06
C ALA A 124 -3.71 -7.48 10.54
N GLY A 125 -3.32 -8.61 9.95
CA GLY A 125 -3.44 -8.87 8.52
C GLY A 125 -2.52 -8.04 7.60
N ILE A 126 -1.68 -7.14 8.15
CA ILE A 126 -0.68 -6.35 7.42
C ILE A 126 0.72 -6.86 7.78
N ASP A 127 1.41 -7.48 6.83
CA ASP A 127 2.78 -7.93 7.01
C ASP A 127 3.79 -6.81 6.82
N THR A 128 4.85 -6.81 7.63
CA THR A 128 6.01 -5.94 7.45
C THR A 128 7.09 -6.72 6.72
N VAL A 129 7.56 -6.21 5.59
CA VAL A 129 8.77 -6.70 4.91
C VAL A 129 9.93 -5.78 5.30
N TRP A 130 10.83 -6.30 6.13
CA TRP A 130 11.89 -5.52 6.75
C TRP A 130 12.73 -4.75 5.73
N GLY A 131 12.81 -3.43 5.92
CA GLY A 131 13.57 -2.53 5.04
C GLY A 131 12.88 -2.17 3.74
N GLN A 132 11.75 -2.80 3.40
CA GLN A 132 11.10 -2.62 2.10
C GLN A 132 9.71 -1.96 2.20
N GLY A 133 8.89 -2.37 3.17
CA GLY A 133 7.54 -1.80 3.32
C GLY A 133 6.54 -2.75 3.97
N TRP A 134 5.29 -2.68 3.50
CA TRP A 134 4.17 -3.44 4.02
C TRP A 134 3.36 -4.10 2.91
N MET A 135 2.67 -5.18 3.25
CA MET A 135 1.85 -5.94 2.33
C MET A 135 0.62 -6.49 3.03
N MET A 136 -0.47 -6.66 2.29
CA MET A 136 -1.66 -7.39 2.72
C MET A 136 -1.88 -8.58 1.79
N THR A 137 -2.18 -9.76 2.32
CA THR A 137 -2.49 -10.93 1.48
C THR A 137 -3.82 -10.74 0.74
N ALA A 138 -4.05 -11.53 -0.32
CA ALA A 138 -5.32 -11.49 -1.06
C ALA A 138 -6.54 -11.79 -0.18
N GLU A 139 -6.41 -12.76 0.72
CA GLU A 139 -7.46 -13.11 1.68
C GLU A 139 -7.77 -11.96 2.64
N ASN A 140 -6.74 -11.33 3.20
CA ASN A 140 -6.92 -10.21 4.12
C ASN A 140 -7.50 -8.97 3.41
N ALA A 141 -7.03 -8.70 2.19
CA ALA A 141 -7.56 -7.61 1.37
C ALA A 141 -9.04 -7.83 1.05
N ALA A 142 -9.43 -9.05 0.68
CA ALA A 142 -10.82 -9.41 0.43
C ALA A 142 -11.69 -9.21 1.68
N ALA A 143 -11.22 -9.61 2.87
CA ALA A 143 -11.96 -9.40 4.11
C ALA A 143 -12.17 -7.91 4.44
N VAL A 144 -11.15 -7.08 4.26
CA VAL A 144 -11.24 -5.63 4.48
C VAL A 144 -12.17 -4.97 3.45
N ARG A 145 -12.07 -5.34 2.18
CA ARG A 145 -12.94 -4.82 1.11
C ARG A 145 -14.40 -5.25 1.30
N ALA A 146 -14.63 -6.50 1.68
CA ALA A 146 -15.98 -6.99 2.01
C ALA A 146 -16.59 -6.22 3.18
N LEU A 147 -15.82 -5.90 4.21
CA LEU A 147 -16.28 -5.03 5.30
C LEU A 147 -16.61 -3.61 4.81
N ALA A 148 -15.90 -3.13 3.79
CA ALA A 148 -16.16 -1.88 3.09
C ALA A 148 -17.32 -1.96 2.06
N GLY A 149 -18.03 -3.08 1.97
CA GLY A 149 -19.10 -3.27 0.99
C GLY A 149 -18.60 -3.40 -0.46
N GLU A 150 -17.31 -3.66 -0.64
CA GLU A 150 -16.68 -3.85 -1.95
C GLU A 150 -16.41 -5.34 -2.20
N ALA A 151 -16.85 -5.86 -3.35
CA ALA A 151 -16.61 -7.24 -3.79
C ALA A 151 -15.29 -7.37 -4.58
#